data_AF-A0A7V9I936-F1
#
_entry.id   AF-A0A7V9I936-F1
#
_cell.length_a   1.000
_cell.length_b   1.000
_cell.length_c   1.000
_cell.angle_alpha   90.00
_cell.angle_beta   90.00
_cell.angle_gamma   90.00
#
_symmetry.space_group_name_H-M   'P 1'
#
loop_
_entity.id
_entity.type
_entity.pdbx_description
1 polymer ?
#
loop_
_entity_poly.entity_id
_entity_poly.type
_entity_poly.pdbx_seq_one_letter_code
_entity_poly.pdbx_strand_id
1 'polypeptide(L)'
;MIDPTNMGAPEPLTNEEEELGRMLTEQYPEIAKLLLAAADMTQMSYDQRKNQAFLLSLSDIAAEVLVQKMPREEATLFVAAAVEDLKRELRDNLLGPQTGPFARGDLSRY
;
A
#
# COMPACT_ATOMS: atom_id res chain seq x y z
N MET A 1 11.22 5.32 -32.28
CA MET A 1 10.04 4.47 -32.00
C MET A 1 10.21 3.96 -30.59
N ILE A 2 9.37 4.39 -29.65
CA ILE A 2 9.37 3.88 -28.27
C ILE A 2 8.33 2.76 -28.24
N ASP A 3 8.77 1.58 -27.86
CA ASP A 3 7.98 0.35 -27.86
C ASP A 3 6.86 0.43 -26.79
N PRO A 4 5.56 0.38 -27.17
CA PRO A 4 4.45 0.56 -26.23
C PRO A 4 4.17 -0.68 -25.36
N THR A 5 5.01 -1.73 -25.47
CA THR A 5 4.77 -3.03 -24.83
C THR A 5 5.41 -3.17 -23.44
N ASN A 6 6.19 -2.18 -23.00
CA ASN A 6 6.85 -2.21 -21.68
C ASN A 6 6.07 -1.39 -20.63
N MET A 7 4.74 -1.58 -20.56
CA MET A 7 4.02 -1.29 -19.31
C MET A 7 4.42 -2.40 -18.34
N GLY A 8 5.43 -2.09 -17.51
CA GLY A 8 6.13 -3.03 -16.65
C GLY A 8 5.20 -4.05 -16.01
N ALA A 9 5.39 -5.32 -16.40
CA ALA A 9 4.91 -6.41 -15.57
C ALA A 9 5.50 -6.20 -14.17
N PRO A 10 4.72 -6.38 -13.09
CA PRO A 10 5.30 -6.39 -11.75
C PRO A 10 6.48 -7.37 -11.78
N GLU A 11 7.64 -6.90 -11.35
CA GLU A 11 8.81 -7.77 -11.28
C GLU A 11 8.43 -9.01 -10.47
N PRO A 12 8.84 -10.21 -10.90
CA PRO A 12 8.54 -11.42 -10.15
C PRO A 12 9.08 -11.25 -8.73
N LEU A 13 8.23 -11.59 -7.75
CA LEU A 13 8.62 -11.58 -6.34
C LEU A 13 9.91 -12.38 -6.18
N THR A 14 10.83 -11.87 -5.39
CA THR A 14 12.00 -12.64 -4.97
C THR A 14 11.55 -13.84 -4.12
N ASN A 15 12.35 -14.90 -4.10
CA ASN A 15 12.05 -16.07 -3.26
C ASN A 15 11.87 -15.69 -1.78
N GLU A 16 12.57 -14.65 -1.34
CA GLU A 16 12.53 -14.12 0.03
C GLU A 16 11.18 -13.44 0.32
N GLU A 17 10.65 -12.64 -0.62
CA GLU A 17 9.34 -12.02 -0.51
C GLU A 17 8.20 -13.06 -0.53
N GLU A 18 8.33 -14.10 -1.35
CA GLU A 18 7.36 -15.21 -1.36
C GLU A 18 7.36 -15.99 -0.03
N GLU A 19 8.54 -16.26 0.52
CA GLU A 19 8.68 -16.97 1.80
C GLU A 19 8.13 -16.14 2.96
N LEU A 20 8.42 -14.84 2.99
CA LEU A 20 7.84 -13.90 3.96
C LEU A 20 6.31 -13.87 3.87
N GLY A 21 5.76 -13.79 2.66
CA GLY A 21 4.32 -13.82 2.42
C GLY A 21 3.66 -15.11 2.92
N ARG A 22 4.31 -16.27 2.71
CA ARG A 22 3.85 -17.56 3.24
C ARG A 22 3.91 -17.61 4.76
N MET A 23 5.05 -17.23 5.36
CA MET A 23 5.22 -17.21 6.81
C MET A 23 4.19 -16.31 7.50
N LEU A 24 3.93 -15.13 6.92
CA LEU A 24 2.91 -14.21 7.44
C LEU A 24 1.52 -14.84 7.34
N THR A 25 1.18 -15.47 6.22
CA THR A 25 -0.13 -16.11 6.02
C THR A 25 -0.35 -17.27 7.00
N GLU A 26 0.68 -18.05 7.31
CA GLU A 26 0.61 -19.17 8.25
C GLU A 26 0.50 -18.71 9.70
N GLN A 27 1.32 -17.73 10.11
CA GLN A 27 1.41 -17.29 11.50
C GLN A 27 0.33 -16.24 11.86
N TYR A 28 -0.01 -15.37 10.90
CA TYR A 28 -0.89 -14.21 11.06
C TYR A 28 -1.86 -14.06 9.86
N PRO A 29 -2.80 -15.01 9.65
CA PRO A 29 -3.67 -15.03 8.47
C PRO A 29 -4.54 -13.78 8.31
N GLU A 30 -5.01 -13.19 9.41
CA GLU A 30 -5.83 -11.96 9.36
C GLU A 30 -4.99 -10.73 8.98
N ILE A 31 -3.72 -10.68 9.40
CA ILE A 31 -2.79 -9.62 9.02
C ILE A 31 -2.45 -9.72 7.53
N ALA A 32 -2.19 -10.93 7.03
CA ALA A 32 -1.96 -11.16 5.61
C ALA A 32 -3.14 -10.67 4.74
N LYS A 33 -4.38 -10.93 5.16
CA LYS A 33 -5.57 -10.42 4.47
C LYS A 33 -5.66 -8.89 4.50
N LEU A 34 -5.35 -8.27 5.64
CA LEU A 34 -5.37 -6.80 5.78
C LEU A 34 -4.34 -6.12 4.87
N LEU A 35 -3.12 -6.64 4.82
CA LEU A 35 -2.07 -6.11 3.95
C LEU A 35 -2.41 -6.32 2.47
N LEU A 36 -2.98 -7.48 2.11
CA LEU A 36 -3.44 -7.72 0.73
C LEU A 36 -4.55 -6.74 0.32
N ALA A 37 -5.55 -6.54 1.18
CA ALA A 37 -6.62 -5.57 0.93
C ALA A 37 -6.10 -4.13 0.83
N ALA A 38 -5.04 -3.79 1.57
CA ALA A 38 -4.37 -2.50 1.45
C ALA A 38 -3.61 -2.38 0.12
N ALA A 39 -2.87 -3.42 -0.30
CA ALA A 39 -2.14 -3.44 -1.56
C ALA A 39 -3.06 -3.25 -2.78
N ASP A 40 -4.26 -3.83 -2.76
CA ASP A 40 -5.27 -3.64 -3.82
C ASP A 40 -5.67 -2.17 -4.02
N MET A 41 -5.54 -1.31 -2.99
CA MET A 41 -5.84 0.12 -3.12
C MET A 41 -4.85 0.85 -4.04
N THR A 42 -3.65 0.34 -4.24
CA THR A 42 -2.70 0.93 -5.19
C THR A 42 -3.17 0.84 -6.64
N GLN A 43 -4.08 -0.09 -6.96
CA GLN A 43 -4.71 -0.18 -8.28
C GLN A 43 -5.60 1.03 -8.59
N MET A 44 -5.98 1.81 -7.57
CA MET A 44 -6.83 3.01 -7.71
C MET A 44 -6.02 4.29 -7.96
N SER A 45 -4.70 4.23 -7.93
CA SER A 45 -3.80 5.39 -8.02
C SER A 45 -2.99 5.39 -9.33
N TYR A 46 -2.92 6.55 -9.98
CA TYR A 46 -2.16 6.74 -11.23
C TYR A 46 -0.66 7.01 -11.00
N ASP A 47 -0.24 7.28 -9.76
CA ASP A 47 1.17 7.55 -9.44
C ASP A 47 1.89 6.24 -9.07
N GLN A 48 2.55 5.64 -10.06
CA GLN A 48 3.29 4.38 -9.90
C GLN A 48 4.40 4.46 -8.85
N ARG A 49 5.06 5.60 -8.67
CA ARG A 49 6.14 5.74 -7.68
C ARG A 49 5.58 5.73 -6.26
N LYS A 50 4.45 6.42 -6.05
CA LYS A 50 3.76 6.40 -4.75
C LYS A 50 3.17 5.03 -4.44
N ASN A 51 2.63 4.34 -5.45
CA ASN A 51 2.14 2.97 -5.30
C ASN A 51 3.27 2.03 -4.89
N GLN A 52 4.43 2.11 -5.53
CA GLN A 52 5.60 1.31 -5.17
C GLN A 52 6.06 1.60 -3.74
N ALA A 53 6.16 2.87 -3.35
CA ALA A 53 6.51 3.24 -1.98
C ALA A 53 5.51 2.69 -0.95
N PHE A 54 4.21 2.76 -1.24
CA PHE A 54 3.17 2.21 -0.38
C PHE A 54 3.29 0.68 -0.23
N LEU A 55 3.53 -0.05 -1.33
CA LEU A 55 3.73 -1.50 -1.28
C LEU A 55 4.97 -1.89 -0.49
N LEU A 56 6.08 -1.14 -0.63
CA LEU A 56 7.28 -1.35 0.18
C LEU A 56 6.99 -1.16 1.68
N SER A 57 6.25 -0.12 2.05
CA SER A 57 5.84 0.09 3.45
C SER A 57 4.99 -1.05 4.00
N LEU A 58 4.10 -1.66 3.20
CA LEU A 58 3.32 -2.83 3.63
C LEU A 58 4.21 -4.06 3.86
N SER A 59 5.22 -4.26 3.00
CA SER A 59 6.20 -5.34 3.15
C SER A 59 7.06 -5.14 4.41
N ASP A 60 7.48 -3.90 4.70
CA ASP A 60 8.23 -3.59 5.93
C ASP A 60 7.41 -3.89 7.19
N ILE A 61 6.12 -3.53 7.20
CA ILE A 61 5.20 -3.86 8.30
C ILE A 61 5.08 -5.37 8.49
N ALA A 62 4.95 -6.14 7.39
CA ALA A 62 4.89 -7.59 7.45
C ALA A 62 6.18 -8.19 8.06
N ALA A 63 7.34 -7.70 7.63
CA ALA A 63 8.62 -8.13 8.15
C ALA A 63 8.77 -7.80 9.64
N GLU A 64 8.33 -6.61 10.06
CA GLU A 64 8.40 -6.17 11.46
C GLU A 64 7.59 -7.08 12.39
N VAL A 65 6.36 -7.43 12.00
CA VAL A 65 5.51 -8.37 12.75
C VAL A 65 6.19 -9.73 12.91
N LEU A 66 6.78 -10.26 11.82
CA LEU A 66 7.45 -11.56 11.84
C LEU A 66 8.74 -11.55 12.68
N VAL A 67 9.55 -10.50 12.57
CA VAL A 67 10.83 -10.37 13.29
C VAL A 67 10.59 -10.17 14.78
N GLN A 68 9.65 -9.31 15.16
CA GLN A 68 9.35 -9.01 16.55
C GLN A 68 8.58 -10.13 17.25
N LYS A 69 8.05 -11.11 16.50
CA LYS A 69 7.21 -12.19 17.03
C LYS A 69 6.10 -11.66 17.94
N MET A 70 5.48 -10.56 17.51
CA MET A 70 4.45 -9.89 18.30
C MET A 70 3.30 -10.86 18.62
N PRO A 71 2.70 -10.77 19.81
CA PRO A 71 1.44 -11.44 20.09
C PRO A 71 0.39 -11.09 19.02
N ARG A 72 -0.43 -12.05 18.60
CA ARG A 72 -1.40 -11.86 17.51
C ARG A 72 -2.30 -10.62 17.70
N GLU A 73 -2.76 -10.37 18.91
CA GLU A 73 -3.63 -9.23 19.20
C GLU A 73 -2.91 -7.89 19.02
N GLU A 74 -1.69 -7.79 19.53
CA GLU A 74 -0.85 -6.60 19.41
C GLU A 74 -0.43 -6.35 17.95
N ALA A 75 -0.01 -7.41 17.25
CA ALA A 75 0.32 -7.36 15.83
C ALA A 75 -0.89 -6.88 14.99
N THR A 76 -2.10 -7.36 15.30
CA THR A 76 -3.31 -6.96 14.58
C THR A 76 -3.61 -5.49 14.78
N LEU A 77 -3.51 -4.98 16.02
CA LEU A 77 -3.71 -3.56 16.32
C LEU A 77 -2.64 -2.68 15.66
N PHE A 78 -1.38 -3.10 15.74
CA PHE A 78 -0.26 -2.41 15.11
C PHE A 78 -0.45 -2.30 13.59
N VAL A 79 -0.70 -3.42 12.91
CA VAL A 79 -0.89 -3.43 11.45
C VAL A 79 -2.14 -2.66 11.05
N ALA A 80 -3.24 -2.78 11.78
CA ALA A 80 -4.45 -2.02 11.48
C ALA A 80 -4.22 -0.50 11.56
N ALA A 81 -3.50 -0.03 12.59
CA ALA A 81 -3.15 1.38 12.73
C ALA A 81 -2.21 1.84 11.60
N ALA A 82 -1.14 1.09 11.35
CA ALA A 82 -0.16 1.43 10.31
C ALA A 82 -0.79 1.46 8.89
N VAL A 83 -1.66 0.48 8.59
CA VAL A 83 -2.40 0.43 7.32
C VAL A 83 -3.35 1.62 7.18
N GLU A 84 -4.06 2.02 8.24
CA GLU A 84 -4.94 3.20 8.17
C GLU A 84 -4.16 4.50 7.97
N ASP A 85 -2.99 4.66 8.59
CA ASP A 85 -2.12 5.80 8.35
C ASP A 85 -1.61 5.83 6.89
N LEU A 86 -1.13 4.70 6.37
CA LEU A 86 -0.72 4.60 4.97
C LEU A 86 -1.87 4.87 4.00
N LYS A 87 -3.09 4.40 4.29
CA LYS A 87 -4.28 4.70 3.47
C LYS A 87 -4.62 6.18 3.50
N ARG A 88 -4.48 6.85 4.64
CA ARG A 88 -4.69 8.31 4.76
C ARG A 88 -3.68 9.03 3.89
N GLU A 89 -2.39 8.67 3.98
CA GLU A 89 -1.34 9.25 3.16
C GLU A 89 -1.59 9.03 1.67
N LEU A 90 -1.97 7.82 1.25
CA LEU A 90 -2.30 7.53 -0.14
C LEU A 90 -3.51 8.36 -0.61
N ARG A 91 -4.53 8.51 0.22
CA ARG A 91 -5.72 9.32 -0.09
C ARG A 91 -5.40 10.81 -0.19
N ASP A 92 -4.65 11.36 0.76
CA ASP A 92 -4.22 12.76 0.73
C ASP A 92 -3.31 13.03 -0.48
N ASN A 93 -2.57 12.02 -0.92
CA ASN A 93 -1.78 12.09 -2.15
C ASN A 93 -2.62 11.95 -3.44
N LEU A 94 -3.76 11.24 -3.40
CA LEU A 94 -4.72 11.13 -4.50
C LEU A 94 -5.63 12.36 -4.62
N LEU A 95 -5.93 13.00 -3.49
CA LEU A 95 -6.78 14.21 -3.38
C LEU A 95 -5.97 15.50 -3.17
N GLY A 96 -4.64 15.41 -3.14
CA GLY A 96 -3.73 16.55 -3.10
C GLY A 96 -4.09 17.55 -4.19
N PRO A 97 -3.89 18.86 -3.96
CA PRO A 97 -4.64 19.91 -4.63
C PRO A 97 -4.65 19.63 -6.12
N GLN A 98 -5.85 19.49 -6.69
CA GLN A 98 -6.02 19.43 -8.13
C GLN A 98 -5.51 20.78 -8.69
N THR A 99 -4.20 20.99 -8.79
CA THR A 99 -3.63 22.17 -9.44
C THR A 99 -3.68 21.95 -10.94
N GLY A 100 -4.88 21.65 -11.44
CA GLY A 100 -5.24 21.77 -12.84
C GLY A 100 -6.08 23.04 -12.99
N PRO A 101 -6.09 23.67 -14.18
CA PRO A 101 -6.78 24.93 -14.43
C PRO A 101 -8.32 24.88 -14.22
N PHE A 102 -8.88 23.74 -13.82
CA PHE A 102 -10.31 23.51 -13.63
C PHE A 102 -10.72 23.24 -12.17
N ALA A 103 -9.81 23.22 -11.19
CA ALA A 103 -10.16 22.97 -9.79
C ALA A 103 -10.49 24.24 -8.98
N ARG A 104 -11.10 25.22 -9.63
CA ARG A 104 -11.81 26.30 -8.93
C ARG A 104 -13.31 26.05 -9.05
N GLY A 105 -13.79 25.11 -8.25
CA GLY A 105 -15.14 25.18 -7.71
C GLY A 105 -15.15 26.27 -6.65
N ASP A 106 -15.21 27.52 -7.09
CA ASP A 106 -15.55 28.64 -6.22
C ASP A 106 -17.00 28.45 -5.77
N LEU A 107 -17.18 27.83 -4.61
CA LEU A 107 -18.45 27.83 -3.88
C LEU A 107 -18.35 28.81 -2.69
N SER A 108 -17.91 30.04 -2.96
CA SER A 108 -18.11 31.15 -2.03
C SER A 108 -18.79 32.33 -2.71
N ARG A 109 -20.10 32.39 -2.43
CA ARG A 109 -20.94 33.59 -2.36
C ARG A 109 -21.28 34.29 -3.68
N TYR A 110 -22.49 34.02 -4.16
CA TYR A 110 -23.47 35.06 -4.50
C TYR A 110 -24.85 34.61 -4.02
#